data_AF-A0A7J5MZH0-F1
#
_entry.id   AF-A0A7J5MZH0-F1
#
_cell.length_a   1.000
_cell.length_b   1.000
_cell.length_c   1.000
_cell.angle_alpha   90.00
_cell.angle_beta   90.00
_cell.angle_gamma   90.00
#
_symmetry.space_group_name_H-M   'P 1'
#
loop_
_entity.id
_entity.type
_entity.pdbx_description
1 polymer ?
#
loop_
_entity_poly.entity_id
_entity_poly.type
_entity_poly.pdbx_seq_one_letter_code
_entity_poly.pdbx_strand_id
1 'polypeptide(L)'
;MSNAAEYLLQFFEVEQQPDGFRKDVLSAYTAMCSTERTLDTLIARGVKRLDMAKSQMPGIWKALWESFSEDANGYRMNFSTLAGATDRLDAAAVLALQTIADRWVELDVRMEDKDRENISGFLSEIEQCLKEDVSMPAALKSYVINLTTEVRRCVNDWESCGSFELNDAMQRLLGALYIAESHTKDQSRWQKIKEKYMGGMFADFIVQIPALALAAVPYIAQIGA
;
A
#
# COMPACT_ATOMS: atom_id res chain seq x y z
N MET A 1 -0.51 6.83 12.65
CA MET A 1 -0.26 7.38 11.31
C MET A 1 -0.33 8.90 11.39
N SER A 2 0.51 9.63 10.65
CA SER A 2 0.37 11.09 10.48
C SER A 2 -0.50 11.33 9.24
N ASN A 3 -1.41 12.29 9.30
CA ASN A 3 -2.31 12.60 8.20
C ASN A 3 -1.52 13.11 6.97
N ALA A 4 -1.38 12.27 5.95
CA ALA A 4 -0.56 12.60 4.78
C ALA A 4 -1.14 13.76 3.96
N ALA A 5 -2.48 13.90 3.94
CA ALA A 5 -3.15 15.00 3.27
C ALA A 5 -2.90 16.33 4.01
N GLU A 6 -2.88 16.30 5.35
CA GLU A 6 -2.53 17.45 6.20
C GLU A 6 -1.08 17.88 5.99
N TYR A 7 -0.14 16.91 5.91
CA TYR A 7 1.23 17.22 5.51
C TYR A 7 1.28 17.95 4.16
N LEU A 8 0.48 17.54 3.16
CA LEU A 8 0.47 18.21 1.86
C LEU A 8 -0.12 19.62 1.95
N LEU A 9 -1.17 19.84 2.77
CA LEU A 9 -1.71 21.17 3.02
C LEU A 9 -0.66 22.11 3.65
N GLN A 10 0.14 21.59 4.57
CA GLN A 10 1.28 22.33 5.15
C GLN A 10 2.40 22.54 4.12
N PHE A 11 2.70 21.53 3.30
CA PHE A 11 3.71 21.60 2.24
C PHE A 11 3.39 22.69 1.22
N PHE A 12 2.12 22.77 0.76
CA PHE A 12 1.63 23.77 -0.18
C PHE A 12 1.25 25.11 0.47
N GLU A 13 1.64 25.33 1.74
CA GLU A 13 1.44 26.58 2.48
C GLU A 13 -0.03 27.00 2.64
N VAL A 14 -0.95 26.05 2.53
CA VAL A 14 -2.36 26.23 2.84
C VAL A 14 -2.57 26.28 4.36
N GLU A 15 -1.81 25.47 5.09
CA GLU A 15 -1.82 25.37 6.55
C GLU A 15 -0.44 25.73 7.14
N GLN A 16 -0.43 26.08 8.43
CA GLN A 16 0.81 26.42 9.12
C GLN A 16 1.75 25.22 9.19
N GLN A 17 2.99 25.43 8.78
CA GLN A 17 4.05 24.45 8.91
C GLN A 17 4.53 24.38 10.37
N PRO A 18 4.64 23.16 10.94
CA PRO A 18 5.23 22.99 12.26
C PRO A 18 6.75 23.30 12.24
N ASP A 19 7.31 23.58 13.41
CA ASP A 19 8.75 23.79 13.56
C ASP A 19 9.55 22.59 13.05
N GLY A 20 10.55 22.84 12.20
CA GLY A 20 11.37 21.78 11.60
C GLY A 20 10.70 21.00 10.47
N PHE A 21 9.60 21.51 9.90
CA PHE A 21 8.93 20.89 8.75
C PHE A 21 9.88 20.64 7.59
N ARG A 22 9.88 19.40 7.08
CA ARG A 22 10.76 18.98 5.99
C ARG A 22 10.05 19.14 4.65
N LYS A 23 10.66 19.88 3.73
CA LYS A 23 10.19 20.04 2.34
C LYS A 23 11.07 19.28 1.34
N ASP A 24 11.48 18.06 1.71
CA ASP A 24 12.27 17.20 0.83
C ASP A 24 11.37 16.35 -0.09
N VAL A 25 11.93 15.99 -1.25
CA VAL A 25 11.22 15.24 -2.30
C VAL A 25 10.70 13.89 -1.81
N LEU A 26 11.45 13.19 -0.97
CA LEU A 26 11.06 11.85 -0.53
C LEU A 26 9.84 11.94 0.39
N SER A 27 9.87 12.84 1.37
CA SER A 27 8.76 13.08 2.29
C SER A 27 7.50 13.50 1.52
N ALA A 28 7.64 14.43 0.57
CA ALA A 28 6.50 14.97 -0.18
C ALA A 28 5.87 13.95 -1.16
N TYR A 29 6.68 13.19 -1.89
CA TYR A 29 6.16 12.12 -2.76
C TYR A 29 5.54 10.97 -1.95
N THR A 30 6.13 10.62 -0.82
CA THR A 30 5.56 9.60 0.07
C THR A 30 4.20 10.04 0.60
N ALA A 31 4.07 11.29 1.02
CA ALA A 31 2.80 11.86 1.45
C ALA A 31 1.77 11.91 0.32
N MET A 32 2.18 12.22 -0.91
CA MET A 32 1.29 12.21 -2.08
C MET A 32 0.75 10.82 -2.42
N CYS A 33 1.65 9.84 -2.53
CA CYS A 33 1.25 8.44 -2.72
C CYS A 33 0.29 7.98 -1.61
N SER A 34 0.58 8.33 -0.35
CA SER A 34 -0.25 7.96 0.79
C SER A 34 -1.63 8.65 0.77
N THR A 35 -1.69 9.92 0.35
CA THR A 35 -2.93 10.68 0.20
C THR A 35 -3.82 10.09 -0.89
N GLU A 36 -3.26 9.76 -2.06
CA GLU A 36 -4.04 9.13 -3.14
C GLU A 36 -4.56 7.74 -2.73
N ARG A 37 -3.73 6.93 -2.07
CA ARG A 37 -4.17 5.63 -1.52
C ARG A 37 -5.27 5.77 -0.46
N THR A 38 -5.16 6.78 0.39
CA THR A 38 -6.17 7.11 1.41
C THR A 38 -7.51 7.41 0.73
N LEU A 39 -7.49 8.26 -0.30
CA LEU A 39 -8.67 8.58 -1.09
C LEU A 39 -9.29 7.34 -1.75
N ASP A 40 -8.48 6.51 -2.40
CA ASP A 40 -8.95 5.29 -3.06
C ASP A 40 -9.57 4.30 -2.05
N THR A 41 -9.02 4.24 -0.83
CA THR A 41 -9.56 3.41 0.24
C THR A 41 -10.91 3.93 0.73
N LEU A 42 -11.05 5.24 0.93
CA LEU A 42 -12.33 5.85 1.31
C LEU A 42 -13.41 5.56 0.25
N ILE A 43 -13.06 5.67 -1.04
CA ILE A 43 -13.96 5.35 -2.16
C ILE A 43 -14.35 3.87 -2.12
N ALA A 44 -13.38 2.96 -1.94
CA ALA A 44 -13.64 1.53 -1.87
C ALA A 44 -14.54 1.13 -0.68
N ARG A 45 -14.48 1.87 0.43
CA ARG A 45 -15.37 1.72 1.60
C ARG A 45 -16.76 2.33 1.38
N GLY A 46 -17.03 2.92 0.23
CA GLY A 46 -18.32 3.52 -0.10
C GLY A 46 -18.55 4.89 0.53
N VAL A 47 -17.49 5.57 0.99
CA VAL A 47 -17.58 6.96 1.46
C VAL A 47 -18.01 7.84 0.30
N LYS A 48 -19.14 8.53 0.49
CA LYS A 48 -19.79 9.30 -0.58
C LYS A 48 -19.08 10.63 -0.81
N ARG A 49 -19.28 11.18 -2.02
CA ARG A 49 -18.86 12.55 -2.41
C ARG A 49 -17.35 12.75 -2.50
N LEU A 50 -16.64 11.73 -3.01
CA LEU A 50 -15.19 11.77 -3.21
C LEU A 50 -14.77 11.91 -4.67
N ASP A 51 -15.73 11.91 -5.60
CA ASP A 51 -15.46 12.00 -7.05
C ASP A 51 -14.70 13.28 -7.42
N MET A 52 -15.06 14.40 -6.78
CA MET A 52 -14.37 15.67 -6.96
C MET A 52 -12.92 15.56 -6.49
N ALA A 53 -12.67 15.02 -5.29
CA ALA A 53 -11.31 14.84 -4.78
C ALA A 53 -10.47 13.94 -5.70
N LYS A 54 -11.06 12.87 -6.24
CA LYS A 54 -10.37 11.97 -7.19
C LYS A 54 -10.02 12.68 -8.49
N SER A 55 -10.91 13.52 -9.00
CA SER A 55 -10.67 14.31 -10.23
C SER A 55 -9.51 15.31 -10.09
N GLN A 56 -9.21 15.76 -8.86
CA GLN A 56 -8.15 16.74 -8.60
C GLN A 56 -6.76 16.11 -8.40
N MET A 57 -6.66 14.79 -8.19
CA MET A 57 -5.37 14.12 -7.93
C MET A 57 -4.32 14.39 -9.01
N PRO A 58 -4.62 14.36 -10.33
CA PRO A 58 -3.63 14.67 -11.36
C PRO A 58 -3.11 16.12 -11.26
N GLY A 59 -3.96 17.07 -10.88
CA GLY A 59 -3.58 18.47 -10.70
C GLY A 59 -2.64 18.65 -9.51
N ILE A 60 -2.93 17.99 -8.39
CA ILE A 60 -2.09 18.03 -7.17
C ILE A 60 -0.73 17.35 -7.44
N TRP A 61 -0.70 16.22 -8.14
CA TRP A 61 0.53 15.56 -8.58
C TRP A 61 1.40 16.47 -9.44
N LYS A 62 0.78 17.18 -10.39
CA LYS A 62 1.48 18.15 -11.24
C LYS A 62 2.07 19.29 -10.41
N ALA A 63 1.29 19.86 -9.49
CA ALA A 63 1.75 20.94 -8.61
C ALA A 63 2.94 20.49 -7.74
N LEU A 64 2.86 19.28 -7.17
CA LEU A 64 3.95 18.68 -6.40
C LEU A 64 5.23 18.53 -7.23
N TRP A 65 5.11 17.94 -8.42
CA TRP A 65 6.24 17.78 -9.35
C TRP A 65 6.89 19.13 -9.65
N GLU A 66 6.07 20.14 -9.94
CA GLU A 66 6.53 21.49 -10.28
C GLU A 66 7.19 22.23 -9.12
N SER A 67 6.91 21.86 -7.87
CA SER A 67 7.64 22.38 -6.70
C SER A 67 9.09 21.91 -6.63
N PHE A 68 9.45 20.81 -7.31
CA PHE A 68 10.82 20.29 -7.35
C PHE A 68 11.54 20.54 -8.67
N SER A 69 10.85 21.10 -9.67
CA SER A 69 11.45 21.44 -10.97
C SER A 69 11.57 22.95 -11.14
N GLU A 70 12.77 23.44 -11.43
CA GLU A 70 12.94 24.85 -11.82
C GLU A 70 12.55 25.07 -13.28
N ASP A 71 11.78 26.15 -13.53
CA ASP A 71 11.61 26.71 -14.87
C ASP A 71 12.66 27.78 -15.10
N ALA A 72 13.66 27.47 -15.92
CA ALA A 72 14.54 28.47 -16.52
C ALA A 72 14.14 28.64 -17.98
N ASN A 73 13.53 29.78 -18.32
CA ASN A 73 13.22 30.18 -19.71
C ASN A 73 12.41 29.15 -20.53
N GLY A 74 11.43 28.49 -19.91
CA GLY A 74 10.50 27.60 -20.61
C GLY A 74 11.04 26.20 -20.92
N TYR A 75 12.22 25.85 -20.41
CA TYR A 75 12.74 24.48 -20.41
C TYR A 75 12.96 24.00 -18.97
N ARG A 76 12.32 22.88 -18.60
CA ARG A 76 12.50 22.20 -17.32
C ARG A 76 13.86 21.50 -17.33
N MET A 77 14.88 22.13 -16.74
CA MET A 77 16.26 21.66 -16.86
C MET A 77 16.80 21.00 -15.59
N ASN A 78 16.33 21.36 -14.39
CA ASN A 78 16.89 20.87 -13.13
C ASN A 78 15.81 20.37 -12.15
N PHE A 79 16.06 19.20 -11.56
CA PHE A 79 15.27 18.62 -10.48
C PHE A 79 16.01 18.78 -9.15
N SER A 80 15.34 19.34 -8.15
CA SER A 80 15.88 19.58 -6.81
C SER A 80 15.35 18.54 -5.82
N THR A 81 16.16 18.18 -4.83
CA THR A 81 15.72 17.35 -3.70
C THR A 81 14.96 18.15 -2.64
N LEU A 82 15.00 19.48 -2.71
CA LEU A 82 14.27 20.41 -1.85
C LEU A 82 13.30 21.24 -2.68
N ALA A 83 12.11 21.47 -2.14
CA ALA A 83 11.08 22.23 -2.84
C ALA A 83 11.47 23.72 -2.98
N GLY A 84 11.20 24.28 -4.15
CA GLY A 84 11.20 25.72 -4.42
C GLY A 84 9.83 26.32 -4.06
N ALA A 85 9.14 26.92 -5.04
CA ALA A 85 7.81 27.49 -4.83
C ALA A 85 6.73 26.41 -4.64
N THR A 86 5.98 26.52 -3.54
CA THR A 86 4.96 25.56 -3.11
C THR A 86 3.53 26.15 -3.07
N ASP A 87 3.34 27.42 -3.37
CA ASP A 87 2.04 28.10 -3.42
C ASP A 87 1.31 27.89 -4.77
N ARG A 88 1.07 26.63 -5.13
CA ARG A 88 0.66 26.25 -6.51
C ARG A 88 -0.71 25.58 -6.64
N LEU A 89 -1.42 25.34 -5.54
CA LEU A 89 -2.72 24.69 -5.58
C LEU A 89 -3.84 25.69 -5.86
N ASP A 90 -4.77 25.30 -6.73
CA ASP A 90 -6.04 26.02 -6.87
C ASP A 90 -7.02 25.65 -5.74
N ALA A 91 -8.11 26.42 -5.62
CA ALA A 91 -9.09 26.23 -4.55
C ALA A 91 -9.76 24.84 -4.58
N ALA A 92 -9.91 24.21 -5.75
CA ALA A 92 -10.53 22.89 -5.87
C ALA A 92 -9.57 21.80 -5.37
N ALA A 93 -8.29 21.91 -5.71
CA ALA A 93 -7.23 21.04 -5.22
C ALA A 93 -7.02 21.18 -3.71
N VAL A 94 -7.08 22.40 -3.17
CA VAL A 94 -7.06 22.64 -1.72
C VAL A 94 -8.23 21.95 -1.04
N LEU A 95 -9.45 22.16 -1.53
CA LEU A 95 -10.65 21.56 -0.95
C LEU A 95 -10.64 20.03 -1.05
N ALA A 96 -10.04 19.47 -2.12
CA ALA A 96 -9.83 18.03 -2.24
C ALA A 96 -8.92 17.48 -1.15
N LEU A 97 -7.76 18.12 -0.91
CA LEU A 97 -6.84 17.72 0.15
C LEU A 97 -7.46 17.85 1.54
N GLN A 98 -8.16 18.96 1.82
CA GLN A 98 -8.90 19.16 3.08
C GLN A 98 -9.95 18.07 3.29
N THR A 99 -10.71 17.73 2.23
CA THR A 99 -11.72 16.65 2.30
C THR A 99 -11.08 15.32 2.65
N ILE A 100 -9.91 14.99 2.08
CA ILE A 100 -9.19 13.75 2.38
C ILE A 100 -8.65 13.79 3.81
N ALA A 101 -8.08 14.93 4.24
CA ALA A 101 -7.55 15.12 5.58
C ALA A 101 -8.63 14.95 6.66
N ASP A 102 -9.82 15.55 6.46
CA ASP A 102 -10.94 15.46 7.39
C ASP A 102 -11.51 14.03 7.47
N ARG A 103 -11.57 13.34 6.32
CA ARG A 103 -12.11 11.98 6.20
C ARG A 103 -11.10 10.91 6.60
N TRP A 104 -9.83 11.26 6.80
CA TRP A 104 -8.78 10.33 7.19
C TRP A 104 -9.08 9.61 8.51
N VAL A 105 -9.79 10.25 9.45
CA VAL A 105 -10.22 9.62 10.71
C VAL A 105 -11.14 8.40 10.46
N GLU A 106 -11.86 8.37 9.34
CA GLU A 106 -12.69 7.22 8.92
C GLU A 106 -11.84 5.99 8.50
N LEU A 107 -10.51 6.16 8.45
CA LEU A 107 -9.52 5.15 8.14
C LEU A 107 -8.58 4.81 9.31
N ASP A 108 -8.76 5.37 10.53
CA ASP A 108 -7.96 4.99 11.71
C ASP A 108 -8.31 3.56 12.18
N VAL A 109 -7.93 2.59 11.36
CA VAL A 109 -7.90 1.18 11.73
C VAL A 109 -6.54 0.94 12.32
N ARG A 110 -6.49 0.82 13.64
CA ARG A 110 -5.28 0.39 14.33
C ARG A 110 -5.13 -1.11 14.13
N MET A 111 -3.91 -1.55 13.82
CA MET A 111 -3.57 -2.95 13.91
C MET A 111 -3.50 -3.31 15.40
N GLU A 112 -4.36 -4.20 15.84
CA GLU A 112 -4.28 -4.73 17.20
C GLU A 112 -3.04 -5.64 17.33
N ASP A 113 -2.44 -5.67 18.52
CA ASP A 113 -1.27 -6.54 18.79
C ASP A 113 -1.60 -8.01 18.51
N LYS A 114 -2.84 -8.43 18.78
CA LYS A 114 -3.33 -9.77 18.47
C LYS A 114 -3.31 -10.06 16.97
N ASP A 115 -3.71 -9.11 16.12
CA ASP A 115 -3.68 -9.29 14.67
C ASP A 115 -2.24 -9.35 14.17
N ARG A 116 -1.37 -8.48 14.68
CA ARG A 116 0.08 -8.51 14.40
C ARG A 116 0.70 -9.86 14.75
N GLU A 117 0.42 -10.39 15.94
CA GLU A 117 0.91 -11.69 16.39
C GLU A 117 0.38 -12.82 15.52
N ASN A 118 -0.91 -12.81 15.19
CA ASN A 118 -1.51 -13.82 14.33
C ASN A 118 -0.89 -13.81 12.92
N ILE A 119 -0.68 -12.63 12.31
CA ILE A 119 -0.07 -12.54 10.97
C ILE A 119 1.37 -13.04 11.06
N SER A 120 2.11 -12.62 12.08
CA SER A 120 3.48 -13.08 12.29
C SER A 120 3.58 -14.60 12.46
N GLY A 121 2.64 -15.21 13.18
CA GLY A 121 2.54 -16.66 13.34
C GLY A 121 2.27 -17.38 12.01
N PHE A 122 1.30 -16.89 11.23
CA PHE A 122 0.99 -17.39 9.89
C PHE A 122 2.21 -17.35 8.95
N LEU A 123 2.89 -16.21 8.87
CA LEU A 123 4.09 -16.04 8.03
C LEU A 123 5.21 -17.01 8.42
N SER A 124 5.40 -17.22 9.73
CA SER A 124 6.44 -18.10 10.24
C SER A 124 6.16 -19.59 9.94
N GLU A 125 4.88 -20.00 9.96
CA GLU A 125 4.48 -21.34 9.55
C GLU A 125 4.61 -21.58 8.04
N ILE A 126 4.34 -20.56 7.21
CA ILE A 126 4.62 -20.63 5.77
C ILE A 126 6.10 -20.84 5.51
N GLU A 127 6.97 -20.02 6.14
CA GLU A 127 8.42 -20.14 5.98
C GLU A 127 8.93 -21.53 6.38
N GLN A 128 8.39 -22.09 7.47
CA GLN A 128 8.73 -23.44 7.92
C GLN A 128 8.27 -24.50 6.92
N CYS A 129 7.04 -24.39 6.41
CA CYS A 129 6.53 -25.33 5.40
C CYS A 129 7.33 -25.29 4.11
N LEU A 130 7.67 -24.09 3.63
CA LEU A 130 8.50 -23.93 2.46
C LEU A 130 9.86 -24.59 2.66
N LYS A 131 10.52 -24.39 3.82
CA LYS A 131 11.82 -25.02 4.11
C LYS A 131 11.77 -26.54 3.99
N GLU A 132 10.74 -27.16 4.56
CA GLU A 132 10.57 -28.62 4.61
C GLU A 132 10.05 -29.23 3.30
N ASP A 133 9.34 -28.45 2.47
CA ASP A 133 8.82 -28.93 1.20
C ASP A 133 9.90 -28.94 0.11
N VAL A 134 10.47 -30.13 -0.11
CA VAL A 134 11.45 -30.41 -1.17
C VAL A 134 10.83 -30.62 -2.55
N SER A 135 9.49 -30.77 -2.62
CA SER A 135 8.79 -31.03 -3.88
C SER A 135 8.44 -29.77 -4.66
N MET A 136 8.48 -28.62 -4.00
CA MET A 136 8.11 -27.34 -4.59
C MET A 136 9.20 -26.80 -5.54
N PRO A 137 8.81 -26.27 -6.73
CA PRO A 137 9.76 -25.61 -7.62
C PRO A 137 10.50 -24.46 -6.94
N ALA A 138 11.81 -24.38 -7.13
CA ALA A 138 12.67 -23.39 -6.46
C ALA A 138 12.25 -21.94 -6.74
N ALA A 139 11.83 -21.64 -7.98
CA ALA A 139 11.37 -20.31 -8.35
C ALA A 139 10.07 -19.92 -7.61
N LEU A 140 9.11 -20.84 -7.52
CA LEU A 140 7.86 -20.63 -6.78
C LEU A 140 8.13 -20.46 -5.28
N LYS A 141 9.00 -21.29 -4.71
CA LYS A 141 9.43 -21.20 -3.31
C LYS A 141 10.05 -19.83 -3.00
N SER A 142 10.95 -19.34 -3.86
CA SER A 142 11.54 -17.99 -3.73
C SER A 142 10.49 -16.89 -3.85
N TYR A 143 9.52 -17.03 -4.77
CA TYR A 143 8.45 -16.05 -4.93
C TYR A 143 7.57 -15.94 -3.66
N VAL A 144 7.16 -17.07 -3.07
CA VAL A 144 6.38 -17.08 -1.83
C VAL A 144 7.19 -16.51 -0.65
N ILE A 145 8.49 -16.79 -0.55
CA ILE A 145 9.38 -16.20 0.47
C ILE A 145 9.43 -14.67 0.35
N ASN A 146 9.54 -14.15 -0.87
CA ASN A 146 9.58 -12.70 -1.09
C ASN A 146 8.27 -12.02 -0.66
N LEU A 147 7.12 -12.59 -1.02
CA LEU A 147 5.81 -12.09 -0.60
C LEU A 147 5.63 -12.18 0.92
N THR A 148 6.10 -13.27 1.54
CA THR A 148 6.08 -13.43 3.00
C THR A 148 6.89 -12.33 3.69
N THR A 149 8.05 -12.00 3.13
CA THR A 149 8.92 -10.90 3.61
C THR A 149 8.24 -9.54 3.45
N GLU A 150 7.57 -9.32 2.32
CA GLU A 150 6.84 -8.08 2.03
C GLU A 150 5.67 -7.86 3.01
N VAL A 151 4.87 -8.89 3.28
CA VAL A 151 3.82 -8.82 4.30
C VAL A 151 4.43 -8.54 5.68
N ARG A 152 5.51 -9.24 6.06
CA ARG A 152 6.19 -9.02 7.35
C ARG A 152 6.67 -7.58 7.49
N ARG A 153 7.20 -7.00 6.41
CA ARG A 153 7.56 -5.58 6.36
C ARG A 153 6.35 -4.68 6.59
N CYS A 154 5.23 -4.93 5.93
CA CYS A 154 4.01 -4.12 6.10
C CYS A 154 3.45 -4.17 7.54
N VAL A 155 3.56 -5.32 8.20
CA VAL A 155 3.15 -5.49 9.60
C VAL A 155 4.07 -4.75 10.57
N ASN A 156 5.39 -4.87 10.36
CA ASN A 156 6.40 -4.22 11.20
C ASN A 156 6.38 -2.69 11.02
N ASP A 157 6.24 -2.24 9.78
CA ASP A 157 6.23 -0.83 9.41
C ASP A 157 4.78 -0.32 9.28
N TRP A 158 3.84 -0.87 10.06
CA TRP A 158 2.40 -0.56 9.95
C TRP A 158 2.10 0.95 9.96
N GLU A 159 2.83 1.72 10.76
CA GLU A 159 2.65 3.17 10.85
C GLU A 159 2.97 3.91 9.54
N SER A 160 3.81 3.31 8.69
CA SER A 160 4.24 3.85 7.40
C SER A 160 3.54 3.17 6.22
N CYS A 161 3.12 1.92 6.35
CA CYS A 161 2.46 1.14 5.29
C CYS A 161 0.94 1.22 5.35
N GLY A 162 0.34 1.20 6.55
CA GLY A 162 -1.12 1.19 6.69
C GLY A 162 -1.82 -0.08 6.19
N SER A 163 -3.15 -0.06 6.22
CA SER A 163 -3.99 -1.25 5.95
C SER A 163 -4.02 -1.72 4.51
N PHE A 164 -3.80 -0.84 3.54
CA PHE A 164 -3.94 -1.17 2.13
C PHE A 164 -2.73 -1.94 1.61
N GLU A 165 -1.53 -1.48 1.89
CA GLU A 165 -0.28 -2.14 1.54
C GLU A 165 -0.20 -3.54 2.14
N LEU A 166 -0.66 -3.69 3.39
CA LEU A 166 -0.81 -4.99 4.00
C LEU A 166 -1.83 -5.85 3.24
N ASN A 167 -2.99 -5.30 2.86
CA ASN A 167 -4.03 -6.02 2.15
C ASN A 167 -3.54 -6.51 0.77
N ASP A 168 -2.93 -5.63 -0.03
CA ASP A 168 -2.36 -5.97 -1.34
C ASP A 168 -1.26 -7.03 -1.21
N ALA A 169 -0.32 -6.87 -0.27
CA ALA A 169 0.72 -7.86 -0.01
C ALA A 169 0.13 -9.22 0.44
N MET A 170 -0.87 -9.20 1.32
CA MET A 170 -1.56 -10.40 1.80
C MET A 170 -2.34 -11.11 0.70
N GLN A 171 -3.04 -10.38 -0.18
CA GLN A 171 -3.78 -10.95 -1.29
C GLN A 171 -2.84 -11.62 -2.31
N ARG A 172 -1.70 -11.00 -2.62
CA ARG A 172 -0.66 -11.61 -3.47
C ARG A 172 -0.09 -12.87 -2.83
N LEU A 173 0.21 -12.82 -1.53
CA LEU A 173 0.68 -13.99 -0.79
C LEU A 173 -0.35 -15.13 -0.84
N LEU A 174 -1.63 -14.86 -0.56
CA LEU A 174 -2.69 -15.86 -0.65
C LEU A 174 -2.82 -16.47 -2.05
N GLY A 175 -2.76 -15.66 -3.10
CA GLY A 175 -2.78 -16.13 -4.48
C GLY A 175 -1.60 -17.07 -4.79
N ALA A 176 -0.40 -16.70 -4.34
CA ALA A 176 0.78 -17.53 -4.50
C ALA A 176 0.70 -18.85 -3.70
N LEU A 177 0.13 -18.82 -2.48
CA LEU A 177 -0.08 -20.01 -1.65
C LEU A 177 -1.10 -20.99 -2.24
N TYR A 178 -2.13 -20.49 -2.92
CA TYR A 178 -3.08 -21.34 -3.66
C TYR A 178 -2.38 -22.15 -4.76
N ILE A 179 -1.43 -21.52 -5.46
CA ILE A 179 -0.67 -22.16 -6.53
C ILE A 179 0.43 -23.06 -5.97
N ALA A 180 1.09 -22.64 -4.88
CA ALA A 180 2.05 -23.46 -4.16
C ALA A 180 1.43 -24.81 -3.72
N GLU A 181 0.17 -24.78 -3.29
CA GLU A 181 -0.58 -26.00 -2.96
C GLU A 181 -0.78 -26.94 -4.16
N SER A 182 -1.07 -26.42 -5.36
CA SER A 182 -1.27 -27.29 -6.53
C SER A 182 0.00 -27.97 -7.00
N HIS A 183 1.17 -27.51 -6.57
CA HIS A 183 2.49 -28.04 -6.96
C HIS A 183 3.21 -28.83 -5.87
N THR A 184 2.71 -28.86 -4.63
CA THR A 184 3.29 -29.66 -3.55
C THR A 184 2.78 -31.10 -3.55
N LYS A 185 3.63 -32.02 -3.06
CA LYS A 185 3.23 -33.40 -2.73
C LYS A 185 2.58 -33.54 -1.35
N ASP A 186 2.71 -32.54 -0.47
CA ASP A 186 2.11 -32.53 0.88
C ASP A 186 1.02 -31.47 1.03
N GLN A 187 -0.06 -31.63 0.27
CA GLN A 187 -1.21 -30.72 0.30
C GLN A 187 -1.85 -30.64 1.70
N SER A 188 -1.78 -31.75 2.46
CA SER A 188 -2.41 -31.85 3.79
C SER A 188 -1.86 -30.83 4.79
N ARG A 189 -0.57 -30.52 4.68
CA ARG A 189 0.12 -29.55 5.54
C ARG A 189 -0.30 -28.12 5.22
N TRP A 190 -0.46 -27.80 3.94
CA TRP A 190 -0.93 -26.49 3.50
C TRP A 190 -2.39 -26.23 3.89
N GLN A 191 -3.24 -27.26 3.79
CA GLN A 191 -4.63 -27.17 4.25
C GLN A 191 -4.73 -26.87 5.74
N LYS A 192 -3.92 -27.51 6.59
CA LYS A 192 -3.90 -27.23 8.04
C LYS A 192 -3.55 -25.78 8.37
N ILE A 193 -2.60 -25.18 7.64
CA ILE A 193 -2.25 -23.76 7.82
C ILE A 193 -3.45 -22.88 7.43
N LYS A 194 -4.10 -23.18 6.30
CA LYS A 194 -5.28 -22.44 5.86
C LYS A 194 -6.41 -22.56 6.87
N GLU A 195 -6.74 -23.75 7.34
CA GLU A 195 -7.79 -23.95 8.35
C GLU A 195 -7.49 -23.19 9.65
N LYS A 196 -6.23 -23.21 10.10
CA LYS A 196 -5.81 -22.54 11.34
C LYS A 196 -5.92 -21.01 11.28
N TYR A 197 -5.61 -20.40 10.14
CA TYR A 197 -5.51 -18.93 10.03
C TYR A 197 -6.63 -18.30 9.17
N MET A 198 -7.12 -18.95 8.12
CA MET A 198 -8.11 -18.39 7.19
C MET A 198 -9.55 -18.31 7.69
N GLY A 199 -9.93 -19.07 8.72
CA GLY A 199 -11.31 -19.05 9.22
C GLY A 199 -11.70 -17.76 9.97
N GLY A 200 -10.75 -17.15 10.69
CA GLY A 200 -11.02 -15.98 11.55
C GLY A 200 -10.37 -14.67 11.09
N MET A 201 -9.12 -14.72 10.60
CA MET A 201 -8.35 -13.52 10.21
C MET A 201 -8.79 -12.91 8.88
N PHE A 202 -9.31 -13.74 7.98
CA PHE A 202 -9.45 -13.36 6.59
C PHE A 202 -10.88 -13.03 6.17
N ALA A 203 -11.89 -13.18 7.04
CA ALA A 203 -13.27 -12.81 6.71
C ALA A 203 -13.38 -11.35 6.22
N ASP A 204 -12.54 -10.45 6.75
CA ASP A 204 -12.47 -9.04 6.36
C ASP A 204 -11.58 -8.78 5.12
N PHE A 205 -10.69 -9.72 4.75
CA PHE A 205 -9.79 -9.62 3.58
C PHE A 205 -10.27 -10.41 2.34
N ILE A 206 -11.12 -11.44 2.52
CA ILE A 206 -11.54 -12.43 1.50
C ILE A 206 -12.51 -11.88 0.44
N VAL A 207 -13.12 -10.72 0.69
CA VAL A 207 -14.19 -10.15 -0.16
C VAL A 207 -13.75 -9.91 -1.62
N GLN A 208 -12.44 -9.96 -1.96
CA GLN A 208 -11.92 -9.63 -3.30
C GLN A 208 -11.09 -10.72 -4.01
N ILE A 209 -11.03 -11.95 -3.50
CA ILE A 209 -10.12 -13.01 -4.01
C ILE A 209 -10.31 -13.41 -5.50
N PRO A 210 -11.51 -13.41 -6.11
CA PRO A 210 -11.66 -13.94 -7.47
C PRO A 210 -10.85 -13.18 -8.54
N ALA A 211 -10.66 -11.87 -8.39
CA ALA A 211 -10.04 -11.05 -9.44
C ALA A 211 -8.50 -11.16 -9.48
N LEU A 212 -7.84 -11.28 -8.32
CA LEU A 212 -6.37 -11.30 -8.24
C LEU A 212 -5.76 -12.67 -8.55
N ALA A 213 -6.46 -13.74 -8.19
CA ALA A 213 -6.06 -15.10 -8.59
C ALA A 213 -6.01 -15.24 -10.12
N LEU A 214 -6.91 -14.58 -10.85
CA LEU A 214 -6.91 -14.50 -12.32
C LEU A 214 -5.80 -13.61 -12.88
N ALA A 215 -5.47 -12.50 -12.22
CA ALA A 215 -4.44 -11.55 -12.68
C ALA A 215 -3.00 -12.06 -12.52
N ALA A 216 -2.74 -12.98 -11.59
CA ALA A 216 -1.42 -13.57 -11.39
C ALA A 216 -1.09 -14.74 -12.36
N VAL A 217 -2.11 -15.33 -13.00
CA VAL A 217 -1.96 -16.46 -13.96
C VAL A 217 -0.94 -16.18 -15.08
N PRO A 218 -0.91 -15.00 -15.73
CA PRO A 218 0.02 -14.73 -16.83
C PRO A 218 1.50 -14.65 -16.40
N TYR A 219 1.77 -14.07 -15.22
CA TYR A 219 3.13 -13.99 -14.68
C TYR A 219 3.67 -15.36 -14.27
N ILE A 220 2.79 -16.27 -13.89
CA ILE A 220 3.14 -17.60 -13.39
C ILE A 220 3.31 -18.61 -14.53
N ALA A 221 2.56 -18.47 -15.62
CA ALA A 221 2.81 -19.22 -16.86
C ALA A 221 4.22 -19.00 -17.43
N GLN A 222 4.86 -17.86 -17.12
CA GLN A 222 6.25 -17.58 -17.49
C GLN A 222 7.28 -18.16 -16.51
N ILE A 223 6.91 -18.40 -15.25
CA ILE A 223 7.82 -18.93 -14.22
C ILE A 223 7.86 -20.47 -14.24
N GLY A 224 6.84 -21.12 -14.81
CA GLY A 224 6.74 -22.58 -14.95
C GLY A 224 7.19 -23.16 -16.29
N ALA A 225 7.79 -22.36 -17.19
CA ALA A 225 8.30 -22.79 -18.49
C ALA A 225 9.81 -23.10 -18.45
#